data_AF-A0A6M8FP22-F1
#
_entry.id   AF-A0A6M8FP22-F1
#
_cell.length_a   1.000
_cell.length_b   1.000
_cell.length_c   1.000
_cell.angle_alpha   90.00
_cell.angle_beta   90.00
_cell.angle_gamma   90.00
#
_symmetry.space_group_name_H-M   'P 1'
#
loop_
_entity.id
_entity.type
_entity.pdbx_description
1 polymer ?
#
loop_
_entity_poly.entity_id
_entity_poly.type
_entity_poly.pdbx_seq_one_letter_code
_entity_poly.pdbx_strand_id
1 'polypeptide(L)'
;MTAGFQVVDWRGDSAQGQIDPMYLARTNDGRRIPATRDESGHCPCCNEELAAKLGDIYEWHWSHKPGQACSYRKTSTFWQYSWIRHYHASGEWDVETHVDGVDFDGVHSQKRLALMLAHKVDLIALKSFVEASLQRGLRPMVIFQAKAFERFQFEDYRLKHPRRSDNSWIFFFSHAFRGHSRTASLWVDIEQDKHPHFGLKSGAYNLTYSAECHGAITVHPIPRLKSVFCADRSSTDDFEL
;
A
#
# COMPACT_ATOMS: atom_id res chain seq x y z
N MET A 1 -44.20 -13.68 -10.86
CA MET A 1 -43.60 -12.33 -10.98
C MET A 1 -42.12 -12.52 -11.23
N THR A 2 -41.71 -12.44 -12.49
CA THR A 2 -40.32 -12.60 -12.93
C THR A 2 -39.60 -11.27 -12.74
N ALA A 3 -38.61 -11.25 -11.84
CA ALA A 3 -37.74 -10.09 -11.67
C ALA A 3 -36.87 -9.94 -12.92
N GLY A 4 -37.12 -8.88 -13.69
CA GLY A 4 -36.31 -8.51 -14.85
C GLY A 4 -34.95 -8.00 -14.37
N PHE A 5 -33.89 -8.76 -14.66
CA PHE A 5 -32.52 -8.29 -14.49
C PHE A 5 -32.17 -7.36 -15.65
N GLN A 6 -31.82 -6.11 -15.34
CA GLN A 6 -31.19 -5.21 -16.29
C GLN A 6 -29.68 -5.49 -16.30
N VAL A 7 -29.18 -6.02 -17.42
CA VAL A 7 -27.76 -5.99 -17.75
C VAL A 7 -27.46 -4.56 -18.17
N VAL A 8 -26.72 -3.83 -17.34
CA VAL A 8 -26.33 -2.46 -17.64
C VAL A 8 -24.92 -2.50 -18.24
N ASP A 9 -24.82 -2.23 -19.54
CA ASP A 9 -23.55 -2.12 -20.25
C ASP A 9 -22.98 -0.71 -20.01
N TRP A 10 -21.87 -0.64 -19.25
CA TRP A 10 -21.22 0.61 -18.85
C TRP A 10 -19.83 0.75 -19.49
N ARG A 11 -19.72 0.54 -20.81
CA ARG A 11 -18.54 0.94 -21.58
C ARG A 11 -18.63 2.43 -21.92
N GLY A 12 -18.06 3.27 -21.07
CA GLY A 12 -17.95 4.71 -21.34
C GLY A 12 -17.00 5.40 -20.38
N ASP A 13 -15.93 5.94 -20.95
CA ASP A 13 -15.05 7.00 -20.42
C ASP A 13 -14.11 6.67 -19.25
N SER A 14 -12.89 6.25 -19.59
CA SER A 14 -11.70 6.77 -18.91
C SER A 14 -10.51 6.89 -19.86
N ALA A 15 -10.46 8.01 -20.58
CA ALA A 15 -9.17 8.55 -20.97
C ALA A 15 -8.42 8.88 -19.67
N GLN A 16 -7.38 8.10 -19.35
CA GLN A 16 -6.55 8.16 -18.13
C GLN A 16 -7.13 7.48 -16.87
N GLY A 17 -7.49 6.19 -16.97
CA GLY A 17 -7.02 5.14 -16.03
C GLY A 17 -7.12 5.36 -14.52
N GLN A 18 -8.06 6.16 -14.04
CA GLN A 18 -8.37 6.28 -12.61
C GLN A 18 -9.50 5.30 -12.29
N ILE A 19 -9.11 4.10 -11.93
CA ILE A 19 -10.01 3.17 -11.25
C ILE A 19 -9.90 3.54 -9.76
N ASP A 20 -11.02 3.60 -9.04
CA ASP A 20 -11.05 3.62 -7.58
C ASP A 20 -11.22 2.18 -7.09
N PRO A 21 -10.20 1.29 -7.16
CA PRO A 21 -10.38 -0.09 -6.74
C PRO A 21 -10.41 -0.12 -5.22
N MET A 22 -11.59 -0.32 -4.65
CA MET A 22 -11.75 -0.65 -3.25
C MET A 22 -11.59 -2.16 -3.08
N TYR A 23 -10.76 -2.58 -2.13
CA TYR A 23 -10.56 -4.00 -1.89
C TYR A 23 -11.69 -4.58 -1.03
N LEU A 24 -12.05 -3.94 0.08
CA LEU A 24 -13.10 -4.42 0.99
C LEU A 24 -14.35 -3.54 1.02
N ALA A 25 -15.51 -4.15 0.77
CA ALA A 25 -16.82 -3.57 1.05
C ALA A 25 -17.34 -4.00 2.42
N ARG A 26 -18.30 -3.25 2.97
CA ARG A 26 -19.04 -3.61 4.19
C ARG A 26 -20.38 -4.26 3.84
N THR A 27 -20.65 -5.43 4.39
CA THR A 27 -21.96 -6.11 4.30
C THR A 27 -22.95 -5.53 5.32
N ASN A 28 -24.24 -5.87 5.19
CA ASN A 28 -25.29 -5.40 6.12
C ASN A 28 -25.08 -5.85 7.57
N ASP A 29 -24.43 -7.00 7.78
CA ASP A 29 -24.06 -7.51 9.11
C ASP A 29 -22.70 -6.95 9.60
N GLY A 30 -22.13 -5.98 8.89
CA GLY A 30 -20.91 -5.27 9.30
C GLY A 30 -19.60 -5.99 8.97
N ARG A 31 -19.64 -7.17 8.34
CA ARG A 31 -18.43 -7.85 7.85
C ARG A 31 -17.79 -7.08 6.70
N ARG A 32 -16.49 -7.29 6.52
CA ARG A 32 -15.72 -6.73 5.42
C ARG A 32 -15.40 -7.85 4.43
N ILE A 33 -15.76 -7.66 3.16
CA ILE A 33 -15.63 -8.72 2.15
C ILE A 33 -14.90 -8.21 0.90
N PRO A 34 -14.01 -9.04 0.30
CA PRO A 34 -13.49 -8.76 -1.03
C PRO A 34 -14.61 -8.86 -2.06
N ALA A 35 -14.42 -8.29 -3.24
CA ALA A 35 -15.42 -8.43 -4.30
C ALA A 35 -15.40 -9.86 -4.85
N THR A 36 -16.57 -10.46 -4.99
CA THR A 36 -16.77 -11.68 -5.76
C THR A 36 -17.97 -11.52 -6.70
N ARG A 37 -18.17 -12.49 -7.59
CA ARG A 37 -19.32 -12.48 -8.50
C ARG A 37 -20.60 -12.62 -7.66
N ASP A 38 -21.57 -11.75 -7.92
CA ASP A 38 -22.93 -11.77 -7.35
C ASP A 38 -23.07 -11.34 -5.87
N GLU A 39 -22.02 -10.81 -5.26
CA GLU A 39 -22.11 -10.21 -3.92
C GLU A 39 -22.54 -8.74 -3.96
N SER A 40 -23.20 -8.30 -2.88
CA SER A 40 -23.50 -6.90 -2.62
C SER A 40 -22.71 -6.40 -1.41
N GLY A 41 -22.27 -5.16 -1.50
CA GLY A 41 -21.49 -4.51 -0.45
C GLY A 41 -21.69 -3.01 -0.49
N HIS A 42 -21.44 -2.37 0.65
CA HIS A 42 -21.56 -0.93 0.82
C HIS A 42 -20.20 -0.31 1.05
N CYS A 43 -20.02 0.90 0.55
CA CYS A 43 -18.83 1.71 0.80
C CYS A 43 -18.69 1.95 2.32
N PRO A 44 -17.55 1.63 2.93
CA PRO A 44 -17.36 1.89 4.36
C PRO A 44 -17.39 3.40 4.69
N CYS A 45 -17.09 4.27 3.71
CA CYS A 45 -17.03 5.72 3.86
C CYS A 45 -18.40 6.41 3.66
N CYS A 46 -19.06 6.23 2.52
CA CYS A 46 -20.34 6.90 2.23
C CYS A 46 -21.58 6.02 2.42
N ASN A 47 -21.40 4.73 2.72
CA ASN A 47 -22.48 3.75 2.87
C ASN A 47 -23.33 3.50 1.60
N GLU A 48 -22.93 4.03 0.44
CA GLU A 48 -23.58 3.75 -0.84
C GLU A 48 -23.28 2.32 -1.33
N GLU A 49 -24.22 1.76 -2.09
CA GLU A 49 -24.08 0.43 -2.69
C GLU A 49 -22.98 0.41 -3.75
N LEU A 50 -22.11 -0.60 -3.65
CA LEU A 50 -21.00 -0.83 -4.58
C LEU A 50 -21.35 -1.89 -5.61
N ALA A 51 -20.76 -1.76 -6.79
CA ALA A 51 -20.80 -2.78 -7.83
C ALA A 51 -19.50 -3.60 -7.81
N ALA A 52 -19.64 -4.92 -7.71
CA ALA A 52 -18.54 -5.85 -7.99
C ALA A 52 -18.24 -5.81 -9.50
N LYS A 53 -17.03 -5.42 -9.86
CA LYS A 53 -16.59 -5.36 -11.26
C LYS A 53 -15.42 -6.29 -11.50
N LEU A 54 -15.44 -6.94 -12.65
CA LEU A 54 -14.29 -7.59 -13.27
C LEU A 54 -13.86 -6.70 -14.43
N GLY A 55 -13.03 -5.70 -14.14
CA GLY A 55 -12.54 -4.73 -15.12
C GLY A 55 -11.18 -5.10 -15.71
N ASP A 56 -10.46 -4.09 -16.22
CA ASP A 56 -9.12 -4.22 -16.86
C ASP A 56 -8.03 -4.84 -15.97
N ILE A 57 -8.34 -5.03 -14.69
CA ILE A 57 -7.45 -5.54 -13.67
C ILE A 57 -7.49 -7.07 -13.58
N TYR A 58 -8.35 -7.71 -14.39
CA TYR A 58 -8.62 -9.16 -14.40
C TYR A 58 -8.87 -9.76 -13.01
N GLU A 59 -9.35 -8.93 -12.10
CA GLU A 59 -9.62 -9.27 -10.71
C GLU A 59 -10.89 -8.55 -10.25
N TRP A 60 -11.68 -9.25 -9.45
CA TRP A 60 -12.89 -8.69 -8.86
C TRP A 60 -12.51 -7.59 -7.86
N HIS A 61 -13.08 -6.42 -8.05
CA HIS A 61 -12.91 -5.28 -7.13
C HIS A 61 -14.24 -4.55 -6.94
N TRP A 62 -14.36 -3.86 -5.82
CA TRP A 62 -15.49 -3.00 -5.56
C TRP A 62 -15.31 -1.64 -6.22
N SER A 63 -16.40 -1.10 -6.76
CA SER A 63 -16.41 0.24 -7.34
C SER A 63 -17.74 0.95 -7.07
N HIS A 64 -17.69 2.27 -6.94
CA HIS A 64 -18.90 3.08 -6.91
C HIS A 64 -19.61 3.04 -8.28
N LYS A 65 -20.94 3.20 -8.27
CA LYS A 65 -21.72 3.42 -9.49
C LYS A 65 -21.36 4.78 -10.11
N PRO A 66 -21.45 4.95 -11.44
CA PRO A 66 -21.18 6.24 -12.09
C PRO A 66 -21.98 7.39 -11.46
N GLY A 67 -21.36 8.56 -11.31
CA GLY A 67 -21.97 9.76 -10.74
C GLY A 67 -21.95 9.84 -9.20
N GLN A 68 -21.53 8.79 -8.50
CA GLN A 68 -21.34 8.81 -7.05
C GLN A 68 -19.95 9.37 -6.72
N ALA A 69 -19.90 10.50 -6.01
CA ALA A 69 -18.66 11.10 -5.55
C ALA A 69 -18.33 10.61 -4.13
N CYS A 70 -17.26 9.83 -3.99
CA CYS A 70 -16.76 9.38 -2.69
C CYS A 70 -15.30 9.79 -2.51
N SER A 71 -14.92 10.20 -1.29
CA SER A 71 -13.52 10.48 -0.94
C SER A 71 -12.72 9.24 -0.57
N TYR A 72 -13.33 8.06 -0.56
CA TYR A 72 -12.67 6.83 -0.20
C TYR A 72 -11.49 6.53 -1.12
N ARG A 73 -10.27 6.63 -0.58
CA ARG A 73 -9.01 6.23 -1.23
C ARG A 73 -8.92 6.59 -2.72
N LYS A 74 -9.34 7.82 -3.07
CA LYS A 74 -9.48 8.43 -4.42
C LYS A 74 -8.33 8.24 -5.43
N THR A 75 -7.21 7.66 -5.02
CA THR A 75 -5.97 7.55 -5.79
C THR A 75 -5.28 6.19 -5.62
N SER A 76 -6.02 5.15 -5.24
CA SER A 76 -5.47 3.80 -5.07
C SER A 76 -4.94 3.25 -6.39
N THR A 77 -3.67 2.87 -6.38
CA THR A 77 -2.99 2.27 -7.54
C THR A 77 -3.15 0.75 -7.54
N PHE A 78 -3.00 0.08 -8.70
CA PHE A 78 -2.92 -1.39 -8.74
C PHE A 78 -1.81 -1.95 -7.88
N TRP A 79 -0.71 -1.21 -7.74
CA TRP A 79 0.38 -1.57 -6.85
C TRP A 79 -0.09 -1.64 -5.39
N GLN A 80 -0.82 -0.63 -4.91
CA GLN A 80 -1.42 -0.65 -3.56
C GLN A 80 -2.42 -1.79 -3.40
N TYR A 81 -3.30 -1.96 -4.39
CA TYR A 81 -4.29 -3.05 -4.41
C TYR A 81 -3.62 -4.43 -4.26
N SER A 82 -2.52 -4.68 -4.99
CA SER A 82 -1.79 -5.95 -4.92
C SER A 82 -1.21 -6.24 -3.53
N TRP A 83 -0.72 -5.20 -2.83
CA TRP A 83 -0.21 -5.33 -1.47
C TRP A 83 -1.34 -5.52 -0.44
N ILE A 84 -2.44 -4.80 -0.59
CA ILE A 84 -3.63 -4.98 0.26
C ILE A 84 -4.15 -6.40 0.15
N ARG A 85 -4.27 -6.93 -1.08
CA ARG A 85 -4.62 -8.33 -1.33
C ARG A 85 -3.65 -9.30 -0.66
N HIS A 86 -2.34 -9.09 -0.82
CA HIS A 86 -1.30 -9.91 -0.20
C HIS A 86 -1.47 -9.97 1.32
N TYR A 87 -1.57 -8.81 1.98
CA TYR A 87 -1.74 -8.75 3.42
C TYR A 87 -3.08 -9.33 3.89
N HIS A 88 -4.17 -9.09 3.16
CA HIS A 88 -5.46 -9.69 3.47
C HIS A 88 -5.42 -11.23 3.36
N ALA A 89 -4.79 -11.77 2.31
CA ALA A 89 -4.66 -13.21 2.11
C ALA A 89 -3.87 -13.92 3.23
N SER A 90 -2.99 -13.20 3.93
CA SER A 90 -2.30 -13.72 5.11
C SER A 90 -3.24 -14.01 6.29
N GLY A 91 -4.41 -13.37 6.35
CA GLY A 91 -5.35 -13.47 7.47
C GLY A 91 -4.86 -12.86 8.80
N GLU A 92 -3.68 -12.23 8.83
CA GLU A 92 -3.08 -11.65 10.04
C GLU A 92 -3.22 -10.11 10.11
N TRP A 93 -3.66 -9.51 9.00
CA TRP A 93 -3.76 -8.06 8.84
C TRP A 93 -5.21 -7.64 8.66
N ASP A 94 -5.65 -6.65 9.42
CA ASP A 94 -6.84 -5.87 9.09
C ASP A 94 -6.40 -4.77 8.10
N VAL A 95 -6.92 -4.81 6.87
CA VAL A 95 -6.50 -3.91 5.79
C VAL A 95 -7.50 -2.80 5.56
N GLU A 96 -7.06 -1.67 5.00
CA GLU A 96 -7.90 -0.49 4.75
C GLU A 96 -8.66 -0.03 6.02
N THR A 97 -7.97 0.03 7.16
CA THR A 97 -8.57 0.33 8.48
C THR A 97 -8.61 1.82 8.76
N HIS A 98 -9.71 2.31 9.34
CA HIS A 98 -9.84 3.69 9.82
C HIS A 98 -9.95 3.70 11.35
N VAL A 99 -9.00 4.34 12.05
CA VAL A 99 -8.96 4.38 13.52
C VAL A 99 -8.72 5.80 14.02
N ASP A 100 -9.69 6.34 14.76
CA ASP A 100 -9.67 7.69 15.35
C ASP A 100 -9.23 8.78 14.34
N GLY A 101 -9.87 8.80 13.16
CA GLY A 101 -9.61 9.80 12.12
C GLY A 101 -8.37 9.54 11.25
N VAL A 102 -7.68 8.41 11.43
CA VAL A 102 -6.47 8.06 10.67
C VAL A 102 -6.71 6.80 9.84
N ASP A 103 -6.40 6.88 8.55
CA ASP A 103 -6.42 5.74 7.63
C ASP A 103 -5.09 4.99 7.67
N PHE A 104 -5.17 3.68 7.81
CA PHE A 104 -4.06 2.74 7.69
C PHE A 104 -4.29 1.83 6.49
N ASP A 105 -3.24 1.49 5.74
CA ASP A 105 -3.33 0.48 4.69
C ASP A 105 -3.45 -0.93 5.26
N GLY A 106 -2.85 -1.15 6.43
CA GLY A 106 -3.09 -2.34 7.23
C GLY A 106 -2.62 -2.20 8.67
N VAL A 107 -3.22 -2.97 9.55
CA VAL A 107 -2.84 -3.08 10.96
C VAL A 107 -2.69 -4.55 11.32
N HIS A 108 -1.53 -4.92 11.85
CA HIS A 108 -1.28 -6.22 12.42
C HIS A 108 -1.27 -6.10 13.94
N SER A 109 -2.38 -6.47 14.58
CA SER A 109 -2.58 -6.28 16.02
C SER A 109 -1.57 -7.04 16.87
N GLN A 110 -1.35 -8.33 16.59
CA GLN A 110 -0.44 -9.18 17.35
C GLN A 110 1.03 -8.71 17.26
N LYS A 111 1.53 -8.41 16.05
CA LYS A 111 2.90 -7.90 15.84
C LYS A 111 3.02 -6.39 16.12
N ARG A 112 1.91 -5.73 16.47
CA ARG A 112 1.79 -4.28 16.68
C ARG A 112 2.41 -3.50 15.52
N LEU A 113 2.00 -3.80 14.29
CA LEU A 113 2.46 -3.10 13.08
C LEU A 113 1.34 -2.24 12.49
N ALA A 114 1.72 -1.10 11.96
CA ALA A 114 0.88 -0.25 11.11
C ALA A 114 1.55 -0.14 9.74
N LEU A 115 0.80 -0.33 8.66
CA LEU A 115 1.29 -0.30 7.28
C LEU A 115 0.79 0.96 6.55
N MET A 116 1.72 1.57 5.82
CA MET A 116 1.45 2.57 4.78
C MET A 116 2.10 2.14 3.46
N LEU A 117 1.33 2.21 2.39
CA LEU A 117 1.72 1.95 1.01
C LEU A 117 1.85 3.28 0.28
N ALA A 118 3.08 3.79 0.21
CA ALA A 118 3.39 5.12 -0.28
C ALA A 118 3.80 5.10 -1.76
N HIS A 119 2.96 5.61 -2.66
CA HIS A 119 3.31 5.73 -4.09
C HIS A 119 4.15 6.98 -4.41
N LYS A 120 4.36 7.87 -3.43
CA LYS A 120 5.20 9.09 -3.50
C LYS A 120 5.87 9.35 -2.15
N VAL A 121 6.97 10.10 -2.16
CA VAL A 121 7.61 10.62 -0.94
C VAL A 121 6.91 11.91 -0.49
N ASP A 122 5.75 11.76 0.15
CA ASP A 122 5.03 12.87 0.79
C ASP A 122 5.44 12.97 2.26
N LEU A 123 6.34 13.90 2.58
CA LEU A 123 6.89 14.03 3.93
C LEU A 123 5.85 14.44 4.98
N ILE A 124 4.76 15.10 4.58
CA ILE A 124 3.70 15.50 5.51
C ILE A 124 2.90 14.25 5.87
N ALA A 125 2.43 13.51 4.87
CA ALA A 125 1.68 12.27 5.09
C ALA A 125 2.49 11.23 5.86
N LEU A 126 3.77 11.05 5.52
CA LEU A 126 4.66 10.11 6.20
C LEU A 126 4.86 10.45 7.68
N LYS A 127 5.08 11.72 8.03
CA LYS A 127 5.23 12.15 9.43
C LYS A 127 3.95 11.91 10.22
N SER A 128 2.81 12.35 9.68
CA SER A 128 1.50 12.15 10.31
C SER A 128 1.21 10.66 10.55
N PHE A 129 1.54 9.80 9.59
CA PHE A 129 1.39 8.35 9.72
C PHE A 129 2.28 7.76 10.83
N VAL A 130 3.56 8.14 10.87
CA VAL A 130 4.49 7.65 11.90
C VAL A 130 4.04 8.10 13.28
N GLU A 131 3.69 9.38 13.46
CA GLU A 131 3.20 9.92 14.73
C GLU A 131 1.92 9.23 15.19
N ALA A 132 0.94 9.08 14.31
CA ALA A 132 -0.32 8.40 14.61
C ALA A 132 -0.12 6.93 15.00
N SER A 133 0.80 6.22 14.32
CA SER A 133 1.16 4.84 14.64
C SER A 133 1.77 4.75 16.04
N LEU A 134 2.74 5.61 16.35
CA LEU A 134 3.45 5.60 17.63
C LEU A 134 2.53 5.96 18.80
N GLN A 135 1.64 6.94 18.64
CA GLN A 135 0.64 7.32 19.65
C GLN A 135 -0.28 6.14 20.03
N ARG A 136 -0.49 5.21 19.09
CA ARG A 136 -1.29 3.98 19.28
C ARG A 136 -0.44 2.78 19.72
N GLY A 137 0.86 2.99 19.96
CA GLY A 137 1.79 1.93 20.31
C GLY A 137 1.99 0.90 19.19
N LEU A 138 1.78 1.29 17.94
CA LEU A 138 2.08 0.49 16.75
C LEU A 138 3.45 0.89 16.22
N ARG A 139 4.18 -0.08 15.64
CA ARG A 139 5.43 0.13 14.93
C ARG A 139 5.11 0.45 13.47
N PRO A 140 5.40 1.66 12.97
CA PRO A 140 5.14 2.02 11.59
C PRO A 140 6.02 1.24 10.61
N MET A 141 5.40 0.76 9.54
CA MET A 141 6.01 0.14 8.38
C MET A 141 5.53 0.88 7.14
N VAL A 142 6.47 1.37 6.33
CA VAL A 142 6.18 2.04 5.07
C VAL A 142 6.82 1.25 3.94
N ILE A 143 6.02 0.89 2.95
CA ILE A 143 6.50 0.34 1.69
C ILE A 143 6.28 1.41 0.63
N PHE A 144 7.36 1.77 -0.06
CA PHE A 144 7.34 2.74 -1.14
C PHE A 144 7.24 2.01 -2.48
N GLN A 145 6.42 2.52 -3.39
CA GLN A 145 6.54 2.16 -4.79
C GLN A 145 7.86 2.72 -5.34
N ALA A 146 8.59 1.97 -6.17
CA ALA A 146 9.85 2.44 -6.76
C ALA A 146 9.74 3.81 -7.45
N LYS A 147 8.60 4.09 -8.09
CA LYS A 147 8.31 5.36 -8.75
C LYS A 147 8.35 6.57 -7.81
N ALA A 148 8.15 6.38 -6.51
CA ALA A 148 8.34 7.44 -5.51
C ALA A 148 9.76 8.03 -5.53
N PHE A 149 10.74 7.27 -6.03
CA PHE A 149 12.15 7.65 -6.15
C PHE A 149 12.59 7.88 -7.60
N GLU A 150 11.68 8.11 -8.56
CA GLU A 150 12.02 8.26 -10.00
C GLU A 150 13.03 9.38 -10.30
N ARG A 151 13.16 10.37 -9.40
CA ARG A 151 14.11 11.48 -9.52
C ARG A 151 15.44 11.23 -8.83
N PHE A 152 15.58 10.14 -8.08
CA PHE A 152 16.80 9.82 -7.35
C PHE A 152 17.78 9.11 -8.27
N GLN A 153 19.06 9.42 -8.10
CA GLN A 153 20.15 8.68 -8.70
C GLN A 153 20.43 7.46 -7.84
N PHE A 154 20.65 6.31 -8.48
CA PHE A 154 20.98 5.07 -7.81
C PHE A 154 22.39 4.62 -8.20
N GLU A 155 23.27 4.48 -7.21
CA GLU A 155 24.66 4.06 -7.37
C GLU A 155 25.09 3.31 -6.11
N ASP A 156 25.73 2.15 -6.25
CA ASP A 156 26.25 1.33 -5.14
C ASP A 156 25.26 1.13 -3.99
N TYR A 157 24.01 0.74 -4.33
CA TYR A 157 22.93 0.54 -3.38
C TYR A 157 22.55 1.79 -2.57
N ARG A 158 22.73 2.98 -3.15
CA ARG A 158 22.39 4.26 -2.53
C ARG A 158 21.49 5.08 -3.43
N LEU A 159 20.39 5.57 -2.89
CA LEU A 159 19.52 6.54 -3.52
C LEU A 159 19.94 7.95 -3.07
N LYS A 160 20.32 8.81 -4.03
CA LYS A 160 20.70 10.20 -3.80
C LYS A 160 19.80 11.12 -4.59
N HIS A 161 19.22 12.12 -3.93
CA HIS A 161 18.44 13.12 -4.65
C HIS A 161 19.39 14.10 -5.37
N PRO A 162 19.18 14.43 -6.65
CA PRO A 162 20.11 15.27 -7.42
C PRO A 162 20.12 16.73 -6.96
N ARG A 163 19.03 17.23 -6.37
CA ARG A 163 18.99 18.57 -5.78
C ARG A 163 19.64 18.55 -4.40
N ARG A 164 20.71 19.32 -4.22
CA ARG A 164 21.40 19.48 -2.92
C ARG A 164 20.54 20.05 -1.81
N SER A 165 19.50 20.82 -2.14
CA SER A 165 18.54 21.37 -1.18
C SER A 165 17.43 20.40 -0.79
N ASP A 166 17.36 19.23 -1.44
CA ASP A 166 16.38 18.22 -1.09
C ASP A 166 16.77 17.55 0.23
N ASN A 167 15.84 17.60 1.17
CA ASN A 167 16.02 17.14 2.54
C ASN A 167 15.18 15.88 2.83
N SER A 168 14.71 15.18 1.80
CA SER A 168 13.94 13.93 1.99
C SER A 168 14.73 12.88 2.75
N TRP A 169 16.06 12.83 2.56
CA TRP A 169 16.96 11.95 3.30
C TRP A 169 16.91 12.18 4.82
N ILE A 170 16.54 13.38 5.29
CA ILE A 170 16.39 13.68 6.73
C ILE A 170 15.30 12.80 7.34
N PHE A 171 14.21 12.52 6.61
CA PHE A 171 13.18 11.59 7.09
C PHE A 171 13.76 10.20 7.34
N PHE A 172 14.55 9.68 6.40
CA PHE A 172 15.20 8.37 6.53
C PHE A 172 16.25 8.36 7.63
N PHE A 173 16.99 9.45 7.79
CA PHE A 173 17.88 9.64 8.94
C PHE A 173 17.08 9.57 10.25
N SER A 174 16.00 10.33 10.41
CA SER A 174 15.20 10.37 11.64
C SER A 174 14.47 9.07 11.97
N HIS A 175 14.09 8.28 10.97
CA HIS A 175 13.20 7.13 11.18
C HIS A 175 13.82 5.76 10.88
N ALA A 176 14.89 5.70 10.08
CA ALA A 176 15.50 4.45 9.60
C ALA A 176 17.03 4.35 9.85
N PHE A 177 17.63 5.29 10.57
CA PHE A 177 19.02 5.18 11.01
C PHE A 177 19.14 4.20 12.19
N ARG A 178 20.16 3.33 12.15
CA ARG A 178 20.41 2.32 13.19
C ARG A 178 21.15 2.86 14.41
N GLY A 179 21.79 4.02 14.31
CA GLY A 179 22.53 4.64 15.41
C GLY A 179 21.66 5.33 16.46
N HIS A 180 20.34 5.39 16.24
CA HIS A 180 19.36 5.84 17.24
C HIS A 180 18.16 4.88 17.28
N SER A 181 17.17 5.18 18.12
CA SER A 181 15.95 4.38 18.21
C SER A 181 15.14 4.50 16.91
N ARG A 182 15.36 3.57 15.98
CA ARG A 182 14.59 3.43 14.74
C ARG A 182 13.09 3.45 15.05
N THR A 183 12.39 4.44 14.52
CA THR A 183 10.96 4.63 14.76
C THR A 183 10.08 4.10 13.64
N ALA A 184 10.62 3.80 12.44
CA ALA A 184 9.85 3.17 11.36
C ALA A 184 10.66 2.17 10.54
N SER A 185 9.99 1.14 10.01
CA SER A 185 10.57 0.25 9.01
C SER A 185 10.22 0.71 7.60
N LEU A 186 11.23 1.11 6.83
CA LEU A 186 11.05 1.66 5.49
C LEU A 186 11.52 0.66 4.43
N TRP A 187 10.77 0.51 3.34
CA TRP A 187 11.02 -0.45 2.27
C TRP A 187 10.74 0.17 0.90
N VAL A 188 11.42 -0.28 -0.15
CA VAL A 188 11.05 0.03 -1.54
C VAL A 188 10.71 -1.26 -2.27
N ASP A 189 9.55 -1.30 -2.92
CA ASP A 189 9.12 -2.42 -3.76
C ASP A 189 9.55 -2.17 -5.21
N ILE A 190 10.39 -3.07 -5.73
CA ILE A 190 10.80 -3.10 -7.14
C ILE A 190 9.89 -4.10 -7.87
N GLU A 191 9.00 -3.57 -8.70
CA GLU A 191 8.12 -4.37 -9.52
C GLU A 191 8.85 -4.88 -10.78
N GLN A 192 8.57 -6.11 -11.18
CA GLN A 192 9.10 -6.66 -12.42
C GLN A 192 8.61 -5.84 -13.62
N ASP A 193 9.50 -5.57 -14.58
CA ASP A 193 9.23 -4.87 -15.84
C ASP A 193 8.64 -3.44 -15.69
N LYS A 194 8.76 -2.82 -14.50
CA LYS A 194 8.37 -1.42 -14.27
C LYS A 194 9.56 -0.55 -13.93
N HIS A 195 9.63 0.63 -14.55
CA HIS A 195 10.61 1.65 -14.22
C HIS A 195 10.12 2.56 -13.08
N PRO A 196 11.03 3.05 -12.21
CA PRO A 196 12.45 2.70 -12.14
C PRO A 196 12.68 1.37 -11.43
N HIS A 197 13.54 0.50 -11.97
CA HIS A 197 13.96 -0.74 -11.30
C HIS A 197 15.38 -0.64 -10.71
N PHE A 198 16.10 0.47 -10.97
CA PHE A 198 17.45 0.75 -10.42
C PHE A 198 18.51 -0.33 -10.70
N GLY A 199 18.32 -1.17 -11.73
CA GLY A 199 19.16 -2.35 -11.98
C GLY A 199 18.99 -3.46 -10.93
N LEU A 200 18.05 -3.34 -10.01
CA LEU A 200 17.73 -4.32 -8.99
C LEU A 200 16.75 -5.37 -9.53
N LYS A 201 16.79 -6.58 -8.95
CA LYS A 201 15.79 -7.62 -9.20
C LYS A 201 14.46 -7.25 -8.55
N SER A 202 13.36 -7.85 -8.99
CA SER A 202 12.06 -7.66 -8.36
C SER A 202 12.06 -8.11 -6.90
N GLY A 203 11.31 -7.40 -6.07
CA GLY A 203 11.20 -7.65 -4.63
C GLY A 203 11.26 -6.36 -3.80
N ALA A 204 11.06 -6.51 -2.50
CA ALA A 204 11.02 -5.40 -1.57
C ALA A 204 12.32 -5.30 -0.76
N TYR A 205 12.98 -4.15 -0.85
CA TYR A 205 14.30 -3.90 -0.28
C TYR A 205 14.18 -2.99 0.94
N ASN A 206 14.89 -3.33 2.02
CA ASN A 206 14.87 -2.49 3.21
C ASN A 206 15.65 -1.19 2.96
N LEU A 207 15.05 -0.06 3.31
CA LEU A 207 15.68 1.25 3.28
C LEU A 207 16.20 1.60 4.68
N THR A 208 17.44 2.05 4.73
CA THR A 208 18.13 2.52 5.94
C THR A 208 18.89 3.81 5.66
N TYR A 209 19.43 4.39 6.71
CA TYR A 209 20.42 5.46 6.62
C TYR A 209 21.71 5.02 7.32
N SER A 210 22.86 5.50 6.84
CA SER A 210 24.16 5.36 7.50
C SER A 210 24.84 6.73 7.63
N ALA A 211 25.45 7.01 8.78
CA ALA A 211 26.19 8.26 9.01
C ALA A 211 27.39 8.43 8.07
N GLU A 212 27.93 7.33 7.55
CA GLU A 212 29.04 7.33 6.59
C GLU A 212 28.60 7.78 5.18
N CYS A 213 27.29 7.77 4.91
CA CYS A 213 26.70 8.04 3.60
C CYS A 213 25.79 9.27 3.68
N HIS A 214 26.34 10.40 4.09
CA HIS A 214 25.56 11.64 4.25
C HIS A 214 24.80 12.03 2.97
N GLY A 215 23.54 12.42 3.13
CA GLY A 215 22.67 12.80 2.01
C GLY A 215 22.18 11.65 1.13
N ALA A 216 22.38 10.39 1.53
CA ALA A 216 21.94 9.22 0.78
C ALA A 216 21.05 8.29 1.61
N ILE A 217 20.12 7.60 0.94
CA ILE A 217 19.33 6.51 1.50
C ILE A 217 19.98 5.20 1.07
N THR A 218 20.32 4.34 2.02
CA THR A 218 20.93 3.05 1.75
C THR A 218 19.85 2.00 1.48
N VAL A 219 19.96 1.29 0.37
CA VAL A 219 19.13 0.16 0.01
C VAL A 219 19.85 -1.12 0.43
N HIS A 220 19.22 -1.96 1.24
CA HIS A 220 19.80 -3.27 1.58
C HIS A 220 19.93 -4.10 0.29
N PRO A 221 21.04 -4.81 0.03
CA PRO A 221 21.26 -5.45 -1.27
C PRO A 221 20.42 -6.70 -1.52
N ILE A 222 19.90 -7.31 -0.46
CA ILE A 222 19.08 -8.54 -0.54
C ILE A 222 17.61 -8.15 -0.42
N PRO A 223 16.78 -8.40 -1.46
CA PRO A 223 15.35 -8.20 -1.40
C PRO A 223 14.68 -9.28 -0.56
N ARG A 224 13.53 -8.94 -0.02
CA ARG A 224 12.53 -9.91 0.40
C ARG A 224 11.53 -10.09 -0.74
N LEU A 225 11.24 -11.34 -1.06
CA LEU A 225 10.22 -11.67 -2.02
C LEU A 225 8.86 -11.60 -1.33
N LYS A 226 7.84 -11.09 -2.03
CA LYS A 226 6.45 -11.28 -1.62
C LYS A 226 6.25 -12.80 -1.56
N SER A 227 5.92 -13.33 -0.38
CA SER A 227 5.62 -14.75 -0.28
C SER A 227 4.46 -15.05 -1.22
N VAL A 228 4.68 -15.93 -2.18
CA VAL A 228 3.59 -16.44 -3.00
C VAL A 228 2.77 -17.31 -2.05
N PHE A 229 1.55 -16.91 -1.73
CA PHE A 229 0.62 -17.77 -1.01
C PHE A 229 0.32 -19.00 -1.88
N CYS A 230 1.17 -20.02 -1.82
CA CYS A 230 0.75 -21.40 -1.96
C CYS A 230 0.14 -21.81 -0.62
N ALA A 231 -0.99 -22.49 -0.67
CA ALA A 231 -1.82 -22.84 0.48
C ALA A 231 -1.20 -23.94 1.39
N ASP A 232 0.11 -23.89 1.65
CA ASP A 232 0.79 -24.80 2.58
C ASP A 232 1.69 -24.00 3.53
N ARG A 233 1.28 -23.91 4.80
CA ARG A 233 2.00 -23.19 5.85
C ARG A 233 2.84 -24.15 6.70
N SER A 234 4.15 -23.89 6.78
CA SER A 234 4.90 -24.04 8.05
C SER A 234 6.30 -23.41 7.96
N SER A 235 6.49 -22.20 8.49
CA SER A 235 7.69 -21.82 9.24
C SER A 235 7.58 -20.41 9.81
N THR A 236 7.96 -20.26 11.07
CA THR A 236 8.10 -19.02 11.83
C THR A 236 9.48 -18.40 11.61
N ASP A 237 9.55 -17.14 11.15
CA ASP A 237 10.67 -16.24 11.52
C ASP A 237 10.40 -14.75 11.24
N ASP A 238 11.13 -13.91 11.95
CA ASP A 238 10.83 -12.50 12.24
C ASP A 238 10.76 -11.55 11.03
N PHE A 239 9.61 -10.86 10.95
CA PHE A 239 9.20 -9.90 9.91
C PHE A 239 9.09 -10.50 8.51
N GLU A 240 8.02 -11.25 8.23
CA GLU A 240 7.60 -11.49 6.83
C GLU A 240 7.16 -10.19 6.14
N LEU A 241 7.32 -10.12 4.81
CA LEU A 241 6.71 -9.08 3.96
C LEU A 241 5.46 -9.60 3.27
#